data_AF-M2ULU2-F1
#
_entry.id   AF-M2ULU2-F1
#
_cell.length_a   1.000
_cell.length_b   1.000
_cell.length_c   1.000
_cell.angle_alpha   90.00
_cell.angle_beta   90.00
_cell.angle_gamma   90.00
#
_symmetry.space_group_name_H-M   'P 1'
#
loop_
_entity.id
_entity.type
_entity.pdbx_description
1 polymer ?
#
loop_
_entity_poly.entity_id
_entity_poly.type
_entity_poly.pdbx_seq_one_letter_code
_entity_poly.pdbx_strand_id
1 'polypeptide(L)'
;MSHPFDTLTPDLVLDAVESIGYLSDARVLALNSYENRVYQVGIEDEAPLIAKFYRPGRWSDAAILEEHQFSLELAEREVPVVAPLERNGTTLFEHAGFRFALFPRRGGRAPEPGNLDQLYRLGQLLGRMHAIGANRPFEHRETLGVQNFGQDSLNTVLEGGFVPRSLLPAYESVARDLLKRVEDVFASIDFIPIRLHGDCHPGNILARDDAFYLVDLDDCRMGPAVQDLWMMLARASRAARPAGRTGGRLQRIPRFRPARAAADRGPARAAADALQRLARSPRGTTRPSP
;
A
#
# COMPACT_ATOMS: atom_id res chain seq x y z
N MET A 1 -2.77 -26.65 -8.41
CA MET A 1 -2.65 -26.35 -6.98
C MET A 1 -3.97 -25.74 -6.53
N SER A 2 -4.55 -26.21 -5.42
CA SER A 2 -5.70 -25.54 -4.81
C SER A 2 -5.29 -24.14 -4.36
N HIS A 3 -6.21 -23.17 -4.44
CA HIS A 3 -5.96 -21.84 -3.91
C HIS A 3 -5.75 -21.94 -2.39
N PRO A 4 -4.83 -21.18 -1.78
CA PRO A 4 -4.56 -21.23 -0.33
C PRO A 4 -5.77 -20.94 0.58
N PHE A 5 -6.88 -20.48 0.01
CA PHE A 5 -8.11 -20.10 0.70
C PHE A 5 -9.32 -20.92 0.26
N ASP A 6 -9.12 -22.01 -0.51
CA ASP A 6 -10.24 -22.84 -0.99
C ASP A 6 -11.09 -23.41 0.16
N THR A 7 -10.50 -23.56 1.35
CA THR A 7 -11.18 -24.06 2.55
C THR A 7 -11.71 -22.95 3.47
N LEU A 8 -11.48 -21.66 3.16
CA LEU A 8 -11.96 -20.54 3.98
C LEU A 8 -13.41 -20.19 3.61
N THR A 9 -14.35 -21.00 4.11
CA THR A 9 -15.79 -20.81 3.92
C THR A 9 -16.33 -19.68 4.81
N PRO A 10 -17.52 -19.11 4.49
CA PRO A 10 -18.17 -18.14 5.38
C PRO A 10 -18.37 -18.65 6.81
N ASP A 11 -18.73 -19.93 6.97
CA ASP A 11 -18.89 -20.56 8.28
C ASP A 11 -17.57 -20.55 9.06
N LEU A 12 -16.45 -20.89 8.41
CA LEU A 12 -15.13 -20.86 9.05
C LEU A 12 -14.70 -19.44 9.44
N VAL A 13 -15.13 -18.43 8.68
CA VAL A 13 -14.91 -17.03 9.02
C VAL A 13 -15.68 -16.64 10.28
N LEU A 14 -16.93 -17.08 10.42
CA LEU A 14 -17.73 -16.87 11.63
C LEU A 14 -17.12 -17.59 12.83
N ASP A 15 -16.80 -18.88 12.70
CA ASP A 15 -16.17 -19.69 13.74
C ASP A 15 -14.85 -19.05 14.23
N ALA A 16 -14.05 -18.51 13.31
CA ALA A 16 -12.83 -17.80 13.64
C ALA A 16 -13.09 -16.55 14.49
N VAL A 17 -14.04 -15.70 14.09
CA VAL A 17 -14.40 -14.48 14.83
C VAL A 17 -14.97 -14.82 16.21
N GLU A 18 -15.87 -15.82 16.28
CA GLU A 18 -16.50 -16.28 17.52
C GLU A 18 -15.50 -16.92 18.48
N SER A 19 -14.47 -17.60 17.97
CA SER A 19 -13.39 -18.17 18.79
C SER A 19 -12.60 -17.13 19.61
N ILE A 20 -12.68 -15.85 19.25
CA ILE A 20 -12.05 -14.72 19.96
C ILE A 20 -13.01 -14.05 20.96
N GLY A 21 -14.26 -14.52 21.01
CA GLY A 21 -15.29 -14.08 21.95
C GLY A 21 -16.23 -12.99 21.42
N TYR A 22 -16.31 -12.81 20.09
CA TYR A 22 -17.28 -11.93 19.46
C TYR A 22 -18.46 -12.74 18.93
N LEU A 23 -19.66 -12.51 19.46
CA LEU A 23 -20.85 -13.21 19.01
C LEU A 23 -21.32 -12.64 17.66
N SER A 24 -21.33 -13.46 16.61
CA SER A 24 -21.70 -13.00 15.28
C SER A 24 -23.22 -12.97 15.08
N ASP A 25 -23.71 -12.06 14.23
CA ASP A 25 -25.11 -12.05 13.77
C ASP A 25 -25.31 -12.79 12.44
N ALA A 26 -24.35 -13.66 12.08
CA ALA A 26 -24.25 -14.41 10.84
C ALA A 26 -24.15 -13.60 9.54
N ARG A 27 -24.05 -12.26 9.58
CA ARG A 27 -23.79 -11.46 8.37
C ARG A 27 -22.31 -11.49 8.02
N VAL A 28 -21.97 -12.07 6.87
CA VAL A 28 -20.61 -12.07 6.31
C VAL A 28 -20.62 -11.43 4.93
N LEU A 29 -19.79 -10.41 4.74
CA LEU A 29 -19.58 -9.74 3.45
C LEU A 29 -18.11 -9.81 3.06
N ALA A 30 -17.79 -10.55 2.00
CA ALA A 30 -16.46 -10.55 1.43
C ALA A 30 -16.13 -9.18 0.82
N LEU A 31 -14.97 -8.64 1.14
CA LEU A 31 -14.45 -7.38 0.60
C LEU A 31 -13.40 -7.66 -0.47
N ASN A 32 -13.24 -6.73 -1.41
CA ASN A 32 -12.25 -6.86 -2.47
C ASN A 32 -10.83 -6.78 -1.89
N SER A 33 -10.12 -7.91 -1.87
CA SER A 33 -8.70 -8.00 -1.58
C SER A 33 -8.11 -9.17 -2.37
N TYR A 34 -6.96 -8.93 -3.00
CA TYR A 34 -6.31 -9.91 -3.88
C TYR A 34 -5.38 -10.85 -3.12
N GLU A 35 -4.58 -10.29 -2.21
CA GLU A 35 -3.56 -11.06 -1.50
C GLU A 35 -4.13 -11.77 -0.27
N ASN A 36 -4.81 -11.02 0.59
CA ASN A 36 -5.46 -11.53 1.79
C ASN A 36 -6.95 -11.75 1.52
N ARG A 37 -7.62 -12.51 2.39
CA ARG A 37 -9.09 -12.56 2.39
C ARG A 37 -9.61 -11.67 3.49
N VAL A 38 -10.43 -10.70 3.11
CA VAL A 38 -10.97 -9.70 4.01
C VAL A 38 -12.48 -9.80 4.00
N TYR A 39 -13.07 -9.89 5.19
CA TYR A 39 -14.50 -10.00 5.38
C TYR A 39 -14.96 -8.94 6.37
N GLN A 40 -16.11 -8.34 6.11
CA GLN A 40 -16.87 -7.64 7.13
C GLN A 40 -17.81 -8.65 7.80
N VAL A 41 -17.72 -8.77 9.13
CA VAL A 41 -18.51 -9.71 9.93
C VAL A 41 -19.39 -8.91 10.88
N GLY A 42 -20.70 -9.16 10.85
CA GLY A 42 -21.64 -8.54 11.77
C GLY A 42 -21.54 -9.16 13.16
N ILE A 43 -21.58 -8.30 14.18
CA ILE A 43 -21.49 -8.67 15.60
C ILE A 43 -22.81 -8.29 16.26
N GLU A 44 -23.37 -9.16 17.10
CA GLU A 44 -24.61 -8.90 17.82
C GLU A 44 -24.49 -7.64 18.68
N ASP A 45 -25.48 -6.76 18.60
CA ASP A 45 -25.58 -5.47 19.32
C ASP A 45 -24.38 -4.51 19.19
N GLU A 46 -23.46 -4.78 18.25
CA GLU A 46 -22.23 -4.01 18.05
C GLU A 46 -22.04 -3.59 16.58
N ALA A 47 -21.05 -2.72 16.36
CA ALA A 47 -20.61 -2.41 15.01
C ALA A 47 -19.92 -3.64 14.38
N PRO A 48 -20.09 -3.89 13.06
CA PRO A 48 -19.40 -5.01 12.42
C PRO A 48 -17.88 -4.82 12.48
N LEU A 49 -17.16 -5.93 12.45
CA LEU A 49 -15.70 -5.98 12.43
C LEU A 49 -15.19 -6.32 11.03
N ILE A 50 -13.92 -5.99 10.78
CA ILE A 50 -13.19 -6.43 9.59
C ILE A 50 -12.25 -7.56 9.99
N ALA A 51 -12.48 -8.76 9.48
CA ALA A 51 -11.59 -9.91 9.64
C ALA A 51 -10.67 -10.00 8.43
N LYS A 52 -9.36 -9.89 8.66
CA LYS A 52 -8.30 -10.03 7.65
C LYS A 52 -7.58 -11.35 7.88
N PHE A 53 -7.72 -12.29 6.94
CA PHE A 53 -7.02 -13.57 6.93
C PHE A 53 -5.78 -13.46 6.06
N TYR A 54 -4.61 -13.65 6.68
CA TYR A 54 -3.31 -13.52 6.06
C TYR A 54 -3.05 -14.68 5.10
N ARG A 55 -2.54 -14.37 3.90
CA ARG A 55 -2.16 -15.38 2.92
C ARG A 55 -1.13 -16.35 3.50
N PRO A 56 -1.41 -17.66 3.53
CA PRO A 56 -0.43 -18.65 3.96
C PRO A 56 0.86 -18.56 3.13
N GLY A 57 2.01 -18.59 3.82
CA GLY A 57 3.33 -18.55 3.19
C GLY A 57 3.80 -17.19 2.67
N ARG A 58 3.00 -16.11 2.75
CA ARG A 58 3.45 -14.77 2.34
C ARG A 58 4.33 -14.10 3.40
N TRP A 59 3.83 -14.03 4.63
CA TRP A 59 4.53 -13.43 5.76
C TRP A 59 4.68 -14.44 6.91
N SER A 60 5.81 -14.36 7.62
CA SER A 60 5.99 -15.05 8.90
C SER A 60 5.15 -14.37 9.99
N ASP A 61 4.91 -15.07 11.10
CA ASP A 61 4.18 -14.48 12.23
C ASP A 61 4.88 -13.25 12.77
N ALA A 62 6.22 -13.30 12.85
CA ALA A 62 7.03 -12.17 13.30
C ALA A 62 6.87 -10.95 12.37
N ALA A 63 6.84 -11.13 11.04
CA ALA A 63 6.59 -10.04 10.10
C ALA A 63 5.15 -9.49 10.22
N ILE A 64 4.14 -10.34 10.42
CA ILE A 64 2.76 -9.88 10.64
C ILE A 64 2.67 -9.07 11.93
N LEU A 65 3.29 -9.54 13.02
CA LEU A 65 3.29 -8.84 14.30
C LEU A 65 4.03 -7.50 14.24
N GLU A 66 5.05 -7.36 13.38
CA GLU A 66 5.68 -6.06 13.14
C GLU A 66 4.73 -5.04 12.48
N GLU A 67 3.89 -5.47 11.53
CA GLU A 67 2.82 -4.63 10.97
C GLU A 67 1.85 -4.19 12.06
N HIS A 68 1.39 -5.15 12.89
CA HIS A 68 0.48 -4.86 13.99
C HIS A 68 1.09 -3.85 14.95
N GLN A 69 2.31 -4.11 15.41
CA GLN A 69 3.03 -3.24 16.32
C GLN A 69 3.25 -1.85 15.75
N PHE A 70 3.54 -1.73 14.45
CA PHE A 70 3.70 -0.43 13.80
C PHE A 70 2.37 0.32 13.73
N SER A 71 1.28 -0.34 13.36
CA SER A 71 -0.05 0.29 13.31
C SER A 71 -0.56 0.72 14.70
N LEU A 72 -0.31 -0.08 15.74
CA LEU A 72 -0.60 0.29 17.13
C LEU A 72 0.24 1.48 17.57
N GLU A 73 1.54 1.45 17.30
CA GLU A 73 2.48 2.53 17.62
C GLU A 73 2.10 3.87 16.94
N LEU A 74 1.54 3.80 15.73
CA LEU A 74 0.98 4.96 15.03
C LEU A 74 -0.30 5.46 15.70
N ALA A 75 -1.23 4.56 16.02
CA ALA A 75 -2.49 4.89 16.67
C ALA A 75 -2.28 5.52 18.06
N GLU A 76 -1.35 4.99 18.86
CA GLU A 76 -0.95 5.52 20.18
C GLU A 76 -0.44 6.97 20.11
N ARG A 77 0.17 7.35 18.99
CA ARG A 77 0.67 8.72 18.74
C ARG A 77 -0.32 9.55 17.91
N GLU A 78 -1.58 9.16 17.95
CA GLU A 78 -2.70 9.84 17.32
C GLU A 78 -2.52 10.01 15.81
N VAL A 79 -1.75 9.15 15.15
CA VAL A 79 -1.72 9.07 13.70
C VAL A 79 -2.96 8.28 13.26
N PRO A 80 -3.87 8.86 12.47
CA PRO A 80 -5.07 8.19 12.00
C PRO A 80 -4.76 6.96 11.14
N VAL A 81 -4.80 5.79 11.77
CA VAL A 81 -4.65 4.47 11.14
C VAL A 81 -5.70 3.53 11.72
N VAL A 82 -6.12 2.55 10.92
CA VAL A 82 -6.96 1.44 11.41
C VAL A 82 -6.05 0.33 11.92
N ALA A 83 -5.74 0.35 13.22
CA ALA A 83 -4.94 -0.66 13.90
C ALA A 83 -5.79 -1.92 14.23
N PRO A 84 -5.16 -3.11 14.36
CA PRO A 84 -5.86 -4.32 14.75
C PRO A 84 -6.33 -4.22 16.21
N LEU A 85 -7.39 -4.96 16.52
CA LEU A 85 -7.90 -5.14 17.87
C LEU A 85 -6.99 -6.08 18.64
N GLU A 86 -6.69 -5.70 19.88
CA GLU A 86 -5.97 -6.55 20.82
C GLU A 86 -6.97 -7.33 21.70
N ARG A 87 -6.71 -8.62 21.88
CA ARG A 87 -7.43 -9.48 22.80
C ARG A 87 -6.44 -10.33 23.57
N ASN A 88 -6.53 -10.31 24.91
CA ASN A 88 -5.63 -11.06 25.79
C ASN A 88 -4.13 -10.80 25.50
N GLY A 89 -3.77 -9.56 25.12
CA GLY A 89 -2.40 -9.17 24.80
C GLY A 89 -1.89 -9.65 23.43
N THR A 90 -2.76 -10.17 22.56
CA THR A 90 -2.40 -10.56 21.19
C THR A 90 -3.31 -9.92 20.15
N THR A 91 -2.79 -9.76 18.95
CA THR A 91 -3.50 -9.19 17.79
C THR A 91 -3.52 -10.12 16.58
N LEU A 92 -2.64 -11.13 16.57
CA LEU A 92 -2.61 -12.19 15.57
C LEU A 92 -3.22 -13.45 16.19
N PHE A 93 -4.25 -13.95 15.53
CA PHE A 93 -5.00 -15.13 15.94
C PHE A 93 -4.85 -16.23 14.90
N GLU A 94 -5.17 -17.46 15.30
CA GLU A 94 -5.22 -18.60 14.38
C GLU A 94 -6.51 -19.37 14.57
N HIS A 95 -7.14 -19.75 13.47
CA HIS A 95 -8.27 -20.67 13.45
C HIS A 95 -8.19 -21.59 12.24
N ALA A 96 -8.27 -22.90 12.47
CA ALA A 96 -8.23 -23.93 11.43
C ALA A 96 -7.06 -23.77 10.42
N GLY A 97 -5.87 -23.40 10.91
CA GLY A 97 -4.66 -23.19 10.10
C GLY A 97 -4.62 -21.86 9.35
N PHE A 98 -5.61 -20.99 9.52
CA PHE A 98 -5.59 -19.63 9.00
C PHE A 98 -5.21 -18.63 10.09
N ARG A 99 -4.19 -17.82 9.81
CA ARG A 99 -3.80 -16.69 10.64
C ARG A 99 -4.66 -15.48 10.28
N PHE A 100 -5.21 -14.79 11.28
CA PHE A 100 -6.08 -13.64 11.05
C PHE A 100 -5.95 -12.58 12.14
N ALA A 101 -6.42 -11.38 11.80
CA ALA A 101 -6.57 -10.27 12.73
C ALA A 101 -7.92 -9.59 12.53
N LEU A 102 -8.42 -8.95 13.60
CA LEU A 102 -9.68 -8.22 13.60
C LEU A 102 -9.40 -6.72 13.66
N PHE A 103 -10.13 -5.93 12.89
CA PHE A 103 -9.97 -4.48 12.81
C PHE A 103 -11.33 -3.79 13.00
N PRO A 104 -11.37 -2.61 13.63
CA PRO A 104 -12.61 -1.84 13.71
C PRO A 104 -13.04 -1.38 12.31
N ARG A 105 -14.31 -1.54 11.99
CA ARG A 105 -14.85 -1.10 10.70
C ARG A 105 -14.88 0.42 10.63
N ARG A 106 -14.05 0.99 9.74
CA ARG A 106 -14.08 2.40 9.37
C ARG A 106 -14.66 2.57 7.98
N GLY A 107 -15.68 3.41 7.87
CA GLY A 107 -16.22 3.85 6.58
C GLY A 107 -15.54 5.12 6.12
N GLY A 108 -15.36 5.27 4.81
CA GLY A 108 -14.83 6.46 4.18
C GLY A 108 -14.76 6.27 2.67
N ARG A 109 -14.44 7.34 1.94
CA ARG A 109 -14.19 7.29 0.50
C ARG A 109 -12.71 7.57 0.25
N ALA A 110 -12.20 7.17 -0.91
CA ALA A 110 -10.86 7.63 -1.31
C ALA A 110 -10.81 9.17 -1.33
N PRO A 111 -9.66 9.79 -1.01
CA PRO A 111 -9.47 11.23 -1.14
C PRO A 111 -9.80 11.72 -2.57
N GLU A 112 -10.31 12.94 -2.67
CA GLU A 112 -10.67 13.52 -3.97
C GLU A 112 -9.42 13.96 -4.74
N PRO A 113 -9.21 13.49 -5.98
CA PRO A 113 -8.07 13.92 -6.78
C PRO A 113 -8.09 15.43 -7.04
N GLY A 114 -6.93 16.09 -6.84
CA GLY A 114 -6.74 17.49 -7.19
C GLY A 114 -7.19 18.50 -6.12
N ASN A 115 -7.74 18.06 -5.00
CA ASN A 115 -8.02 18.95 -3.87
C ASN A 115 -6.71 19.26 -3.11
N LEU A 116 -6.20 20.49 -3.28
CA LEU A 116 -4.91 20.92 -2.72
C LEU A 116 -4.89 20.91 -1.19
N ASP A 117 -6.01 21.25 -0.54
CA ASP A 117 -6.12 21.26 0.93
C ASP A 117 -6.10 19.84 1.50
N GLN A 118 -6.75 18.89 0.79
CA GLN A 118 -6.65 17.47 1.13
C GLN A 118 -5.22 16.95 0.95
N LEU A 119 -4.54 17.33 -0.14
CA LEU A 119 -3.14 16.94 -0.38
C LEU A 119 -2.20 17.50 0.69
N TYR A 120 -2.41 18.75 1.12
CA TYR A 120 -1.62 19.36 2.19
C TYR A 120 -1.78 18.59 3.51
N ARG A 121 -3.03 18.33 3.92
CA ARG A 121 -3.34 17.54 5.13
C ARG A 121 -2.79 16.12 5.05
N LEU A 122 -2.86 15.49 3.89
CA LEU A 122 -2.26 14.17 3.67
C LEU A 122 -0.73 14.22 3.77
N GLY A 123 -0.09 15.26 3.25
CA GLY A 123 1.34 15.48 3.43
C GLY A 123 1.73 15.59 4.91
N GLN A 124 0.93 16.30 5.72
CA GLN A 124 1.12 16.38 7.17
C GLN A 124 0.96 15.00 7.84
N LEU A 125 -0.04 14.23 7.43
CA LEU A 125 -0.27 12.87 7.92
C LEU A 125 0.93 11.96 7.64
N LEU A 126 1.41 11.94 6.40
CA LEU A 126 2.58 11.14 6.02
C LEU A 126 3.84 11.60 6.74
N GLY A 127 4.04 12.90 6.90
CA GLY A 127 5.15 13.44 7.68
C GLY A 127 5.16 12.93 9.13
N ARG A 128 3.99 12.87 9.78
CA ARG A 128 3.85 12.29 11.13
C ARG A 128 4.12 10.80 11.15
N MET A 129 3.56 10.04 10.21
CA MET A 129 3.81 8.61 10.07
C MET A 129 5.30 8.33 9.88
N HIS A 130 5.97 9.04 8.98
CA HIS A 130 7.39 8.88 8.68
C HIS A 130 8.29 9.26 9.85
N ALA A 131 7.93 10.30 10.61
CA ALA A 131 8.67 10.66 11.83
C ALA A 131 8.65 9.51 12.87
N ILE A 132 7.51 8.82 13.01
CA ILE A 132 7.41 7.64 13.88
C ILE A 132 8.14 6.44 13.26
N GLY A 133 7.99 6.23 11.95
CA GLY A 133 8.63 5.17 11.20
C GLY A 133 10.16 5.24 11.24
N ALA A 134 10.72 6.43 11.44
CA ALA A 134 12.17 6.66 11.56
C ALA A 134 12.76 6.30 12.94
N ASN A 135 11.94 6.10 13.97
CA ASN A 135 12.43 5.89 15.33
C ASN A 135 13.15 4.55 15.55
N ARG A 136 12.76 3.51 14.80
CA ARG A 136 13.37 2.18 14.83
C ARG A 136 13.11 1.44 13.52
N PRO A 137 13.98 0.51 13.11
CA PRO A 137 13.76 -0.32 11.93
C PRO A 137 12.78 -1.47 12.23
N PHE A 138 12.29 -2.09 11.16
CA PHE A 138 11.79 -3.46 11.22
C PHE A 138 12.96 -4.45 11.22
N GLU A 139 12.78 -5.58 11.88
CA GLU A 139 13.69 -6.71 11.95
C GLU A 139 13.29 -7.83 10.97
N HIS A 140 11.99 -8.03 10.73
CA HIS A 140 11.47 -9.13 9.91
C HIS A 140 10.82 -8.67 8.60
N ARG A 141 10.32 -7.44 8.51
CA ARG A 141 9.88 -6.83 7.26
C ARG A 141 11.06 -6.44 6.40
N GLU A 142 10.92 -6.72 5.11
CA GLU A 142 11.98 -6.48 4.14
C GLU A 142 12.31 -4.99 3.98
N THR A 143 13.49 -4.73 3.43
CA THR A 143 13.84 -3.41 2.91
C THR A 143 13.59 -3.36 1.41
N LEU A 144 12.99 -2.28 0.94
CA LEU A 144 12.83 -2.00 -0.49
C LEU A 144 14.20 -1.92 -1.14
N GLY A 145 14.48 -2.83 -2.07
CA GLY A 145 15.72 -2.87 -2.82
C GLY A 145 15.51 -3.35 -4.26
N VAL A 146 16.52 -3.16 -5.09
CA VAL A 146 16.45 -3.59 -6.50
C VAL A 146 16.49 -5.11 -6.64
N GLN A 147 17.11 -5.81 -5.68
CA GLN A 147 17.15 -7.27 -5.67
C GLN A 147 15.73 -7.87 -5.54
N ASN A 148 15.02 -7.59 -4.45
CA ASN A 148 13.70 -8.18 -4.17
C ASN A 148 12.59 -7.61 -5.09
N PHE A 149 12.60 -6.30 -5.40
CA PHE A 149 11.56 -5.68 -6.24
C PHE A 149 11.85 -5.69 -7.73
N GLY A 150 13.07 -6.01 -8.13
CA GLY A 150 13.51 -6.00 -9.52
C GLY A 150 13.98 -7.37 -9.98
N GLN A 151 15.14 -7.80 -9.51
CA GLN A 151 15.82 -8.99 -10.02
C GLN A 151 15.05 -10.28 -9.71
N ASP A 152 14.60 -10.47 -8.48
CA ASP A 152 13.87 -11.68 -8.06
C ASP A 152 12.50 -11.76 -8.74
N SER A 153 11.85 -10.60 -8.90
CA SER A 153 10.60 -10.47 -9.67
C SER A 153 10.80 -10.83 -11.15
N LEU A 154 11.89 -10.35 -11.77
CA LEU A 154 12.22 -10.71 -13.15
C LEU A 154 12.53 -12.22 -13.28
N ASN A 155 13.33 -12.78 -12.37
CA ASN A 155 13.65 -14.21 -12.37
C ASN A 155 12.38 -15.06 -12.29
N THR A 156 11.46 -14.69 -11.40
CA THR A 156 10.14 -15.35 -11.29
C THR A 156 9.39 -15.33 -12.63
N VAL A 157 9.38 -14.19 -13.33
CA VAL A 157 8.68 -14.08 -14.61
C VAL A 157 9.33 -14.94 -15.71
N LEU A 158 10.66 -14.93 -15.78
CA LEU A 158 11.42 -15.67 -16.80
C LEU A 158 11.36 -17.18 -16.57
N GLU A 159 11.45 -17.63 -15.33
CA GLU A 159 11.47 -19.05 -14.95
C GLU A 159 10.07 -19.65 -14.89
N GLY A 160 9.04 -18.85 -14.57
CA GLY A 160 7.68 -19.32 -14.37
C GLY A 160 6.85 -19.55 -15.63
N GLY A 161 7.39 -19.28 -16.82
CA GLY A 161 6.69 -19.54 -18.08
C GLY A 161 5.49 -18.62 -18.35
N PHE A 162 5.43 -17.45 -17.71
CA PHE A 162 4.32 -16.50 -17.85
C PHE A 162 4.35 -15.73 -19.18
N VAL A 163 5.52 -15.64 -19.82
CA VAL A 163 5.73 -14.89 -21.06
C VAL A 163 5.68 -15.84 -22.25
N PRO A 164 4.88 -15.53 -23.31
CA PRO A 164 4.89 -16.32 -24.54
C PRO A 164 6.30 -16.45 -25.11
N ARG A 165 6.68 -17.68 -25.53
CA ARG A 165 8.04 -17.98 -26.02
C ARG A 165 8.53 -17.03 -27.11
N SER A 166 7.63 -16.57 -27.99
CA SER A 166 7.96 -15.61 -29.05
C SER A 166 8.33 -14.21 -28.56
N LEU A 167 7.86 -13.82 -27.36
CA LEU A 167 8.11 -12.52 -26.75
C LEU A 167 9.25 -12.55 -25.74
N LEU A 168 9.65 -13.74 -25.27
CA LEU A 168 10.62 -13.92 -24.19
C LEU A 168 11.96 -13.21 -24.46
N PRO A 169 12.59 -13.30 -25.66
CA PRO A 169 13.86 -12.59 -25.90
C PRO A 169 13.74 -11.08 -25.81
N ALA A 170 12.64 -10.52 -26.33
CA ALA A 170 12.39 -9.07 -26.29
C ALA A 170 12.05 -8.59 -24.88
N TYR A 171 11.24 -9.37 -24.14
CA TYR A 171 10.91 -9.07 -22.75
C TYR A 171 12.15 -9.08 -21.86
N GLU A 172 12.95 -10.13 -21.94
CA GLU A 172 14.17 -10.27 -21.13
C GLU A 172 15.17 -9.15 -21.42
N SER A 173 15.44 -8.87 -22.70
CA SER A 173 16.37 -7.80 -23.09
C SER A 173 15.95 -6.44 -22.50
N VAL A 174 14.68 -6.06 -22.66
CA VAL A 174 14.19 -4.76 -22.17
C VAL A 174 14.17 -4.71 -20.63
N ALA A 175 13.76 -5.81 -19.98
CA ALA A 175 13.70 -5.85 -18.52
C ALA A 175 15.09 -5.74 -17.89
N ARG A 176 16.10 -6.46 -18.43
CA ARG A 176 17.48 -6.37 -17.95
C ARG A 176 18.10 -5.00 -18.18
N ASP A 177 17.88 -4.40 -19.35
CA ASP A 177 18.35 -3.03 -19.64
C ASP A 177 17.73 -1.99 -18.70
N LEU A 178 16.44 -2.15 -18.37
CA LEU A 178 15.77 -1.28 -17.41
C LEU A 178 16.30 -1.48 -16.00
N LEU A 179 16.42 -2.73 -15.53
CA LEU A 179 16.90 -3.04 -14.18
C LEU A 179 18.30 -2.51 -13.95
N LYS A 180 19.21 -2.67 -14.92
CA LYS A 180 20.56 -2.10 -14.83
C LYS A 180 20.53 -0.59 -14.57
N ARG A 181 19.66 0.16 -15.27
CA ARG A 181 19.51 1.60 -15.04
C ARG A 181 18.93 1.91 -13.67
N VAL A 182 18.01 1.09 -13.18
CA VAL A 182 17.43 1.22 -11.84
C VAL A 182 18.51 0.98 -10.78
N GLU A 183 19.32 -0.08 -10.93
CA GLU A 183 20.47 -0.38 -10.07
C GLU A 183 21.46 0.78 -10.02
N ASP A 184 21.86 1.30 -11.18
CA ASP A 184 22.79 2.44 -11.27
C ASP A 184 22.24 3.68 -10.53
N VAL A 185 20.96 4.00 -10.70
CA VAL A 185 20.32 5.13 -10.03
C VAL A 185 20.20 4.89 -8.52
N PHE A 186 19.78 3.69 -8.10
CA PHE A 186 19.61 3.35 -6.70
C PHE A 186 20.96 3.35 -5.96
N ALA A 187 22.02 2.86 -6.60
CA ALA A 187 23.38 2.89 -6.06
C ALA A 187 24.00 4.30 -6.02
N SER A 188 23.48 5.24 -6.82
CA SER A 188 23.99 6.62 -6.87
C SER A 188 23.42 7.55 -5.80
N ILE A 189 22.46 7.09 -4.99
CA ILE A 189 21.74 7.91 -4.03
C ILE A 189 21.75 7.23 -2.67
N ASP A 190 22.30 7.92 -1.67
CA ASP A 190 22.13 7.53 -0.27
C ASP A 190 20.77 7.98 0.25
N PHE A 191 20.11 7.10 1.02
CA PHE A 191 18.91 7.43 1.76
C PHE A 191 18.91 6.73 3.12
N ILE A 192 18.20 7.31 4.08
CA ILE A 192 17.97 6.67 5.38
C ILE A 192 16.66 5.88 5.27
N PRO A 193 16.69 4.54 5.37
CA PRO A 193 15.48 3.74 5.35
C PRO A 193 14.68 3.97 6.63
N ILE A 194 13.37 4.13 6.47
CA ILE A 194 12.41 4.25 7.57
C ILE A 194 11.30 3.22 7.38
N ARG A 195 10.51 2.94 8.41
CA ARG A 195 9.28 2.14 8.27
C ARG A 195 8.25 2.94 7.49
N LEU A 196 7.72 2.33 6.43
CA LEU A 196 6.79 2.94 5.47
C LEU A 196 5.44 2.23 5.48
N HIS A 197 4.44 2.86 4.87
CA HIS A 197 3.22 2.15 4.48
C HIS A 197 3.52 1.14 3.35
N GLY A 198 4.41 1.50 2.41
CA GLY A 198 4.87 0.61 1.33
C GLY A 198 3.94 0.55 0.12
N ASP A 199 2.64 0.75 0.32
CA ASP A 199 1.58 0.86 -0.70
C ASP A 199 0.62 2.06 -0.45
N CYS A 200 1.18 3.22 -0.10
CA CYS A 200 0.39 4.43 0.18
C CYS A 200 -0.20 5.05 -1.09
N HIS A 201 -1.42 4.65 -1.44
CA HIS A 201 -2.18 5.20 -2.56
C HIS A 201 -3.61 5.56 -2.15
N PRO A 202 -4.38 6.36 -2.93
CA PRO A 202 -5.72 6.80 -2.53
C PRO A 202 -6.71 5.70 -2.15
N GLY A 203 -6.56 4.48 -2.69
CA GLY A 203 -7.39 3.33 -2.32
C GLY A 203 -7.16 2.78 -0.91
N ASN A 204 -6.01 3.09 -0.29
CA ASN A 204 -5.62 2.68 1.06
C ASN A 204 -5.75 3.86 2.05
N ILE A 205 -6.53 4.87 1.67
CA ILE A 205 -6.83 6.04 2.50
C ILE A 205 -8.34 6.20 2.54
N LEU A 206 -8.90 6.22 3.74
CA LEU A 206 -10.30 6.52 3.98
C LEU A 206 -10.45 7.98 4.40
N ALA A 207 -11.09 8.78 3.56
CA ALA A 207 -11.48 10.15 3.84
C ALA A 207 -12.94 10.19 4.31
N ARG A 208 -13.17 10.82 5.47
CA ARG A 208 -14.51 11.06 6.02
C ARG A 208 -14.46 12.22 7.02
N ASP A 209 -15.43 13.13 6.95
CA ASP A 209 -15.65 14.21 7.93
C ASP A 209 -14.35 14.97 8.25
N ASP A 210 -13.61 15.37 7.21
CA ASP A 210 -12.30 16.06 7.27
C ASP A 210 -11.13 15.29 7.89
N ALA A 211 -11.33 14.03 8.26
CA ALA A 211 -10.29 13.11 8.70
C ALA A 211 -9.87 12.15 7.57
N PHE A 212 -8.60 11.80 7.56
CA PHE A 212 -8.06 10.68 6.79
C PHE A 212 -7.73 9.54 7.74
N TYR A 213 -7.90 8.31 7.31
CA TYR A 213 -7.40 7.12 7.98
C TYR A 213 -6.59 6.29 7.01
N LEU A 214 -5.37 5.95 7.39
CA LEU A 214 -4.56 4.96 6.69
C LEU A 214 -5.13 3.57 6.98
N VAL A 215 -5.21 2.73 5.95
CA VAL A 215 -5.61 1.32 6.06
C VAL A 215 -4.60 0.44 5.34
N ASP A 216 -4.61 -0.85 5.67
CA ASP A 216 -3.85 -1.88 4.95
C ASP A 216 -2.33 -1.67 4.96
N LEU A 217 -1.70 -1.87 6.12
CA LEU A 217 -0.25 -1.90 6.27
C LEU A 217 0.37 -3.27 5.89
N ASP A 218 -0.33 -4.11 5.12
CA ASP A 218 0.17 -5.43 4.75
C ASP A 218 1.49 -5.41 3.98
N ASP A 219 1.73 -4.31 3.26
CA ASP A 219 2.94 -4.06 2.49
C ASP A 219 3.93 -3.13 3.20
N CYS A 220 3.73 -2.85 4.49
CA CYS A 220 4.68 -2.05 5.27
C CYS A 220 6.08 -2.67 5.23
N ARG A 221 7.09 -1.82 5.12
CA ARG A 221 8.47 -2.22 4.89
C ARG A 221 9.44 -1.10 5.21
N MET A 222 10.73 -1.43 5.22
CA MET A 222 11.79 -0.43 5.28
C MET A 222 12.02 0.18 3.90
N GLY A 223 12.25 1.49 3.80
CA GLY A 223 12.59 2.12 2.52
C GLY A 223 12.67 3.64 2.57
N PRO A 224 12.87 4.31 1.42
CA PRO A 224 12.92 5.76 1.36
C PRO A 224 11.51 6.36 1.46
N ALA A 225 11.36 7.44 2.24
CA ALA A 225 10.09 8.16 2.43
C ALA A 225 9.36 8.51 1.12
N VAL A 226 10.11 8.71 0.03
CA VAL A 226 9.55 9.00 -1.30
C VAL A 226 8.61 7.89 -1.80
N GLN A 227 8.81 6.63 -1.38
CA GLN A 227 7.97 5.50 -1.76
C GLN A 227 6.49 5.78 -1.50
N ASP A 228 6.15 6.25 -0.29
CA ASP A 228 4.76 6.56 0.06
C ASP A 228 4.24 7.85 -0.61
N LEU A 229 5.13 8.73 -1.09
CA LEU A 229 4.76 10.01 -1.69
C LEU A 229 4.45 9.89 -3.19
N TRP A 230 5.26 9.15 -3.95
CA TRP A 230 5.11 9.09 -5.41
C TRP A 230 3.85 8.32 -5.84
N MET A 231 3.42 7.34 -5.05
CA MET A 231 2.21 6.53 -5.31
C MET A 231 0.92 7.37 -5.24
N MET A 232 0.91 8.42 -4.42
CA MET A 232 -0.16 9.42 -4.38
C MET A 232 -0.23 10.26 -5.66
N LEU A 233 0.91 10.52 -6.30
CA LEU A 233 1.01 11.33 -7.52
C LEU A 233 0.65 10.53 -8.79
N ALA A 234 1.09 9.27 -8.87
CA ALA A 234 1.03 8.46 -10.09
C ALA A 234 -0.40 8.13 -10.56
N ARG A 235 -1.37 8.06 -9.64
CA ARG A 235 -2.77 7.75 -9.98
C ARG A 235 -3.62 8.97 -10.30
N ALA A 236 -3.29 10.16 -9.77
CA ALA A 236 -3.93 11.41 -10.17
C ALA A 236 -3.76 11.67 -11.69
N SER A 237 -2.61 11.28 -12.25
CA SER A 237 -2.32 11.42 -13.68
C SER A 237 -3.17 10.51 -14.58
N ARG A 238 -3.62 9.35 -14.09
CA ARG A 238 -4.49 8.43 -14.83
C ARG A 238 -5.97 8.85 -14.78
N ALA A 239 -6.42 9.43 -13.67
CA ALA A 239 -7.78 9.94 -13.52
C ALA A 239 -8.07 11.20 -14.39
N ALA A 240 -7.03 11.90 -14.84
CA ALA A 240 -7.16 13.07 -15.73
C ALA A 240 -7.44 12.73 -17.21
N ARG A 241 -7.58 11.45 -17.59
CA ARG A 241 -8.10 11.07 -18.91
C ARG A 241 -9.61 10.83 -18.78
N PRO A 242 -10.47 11.64 -19.42
CA PRO A 242 -11.90 11.35 -19.43
C PRO A 242 -12.12 9.99 -20.09
N ALA A 243 -12.80 9.10 -19.37
CA ALA A 243 -13.29 7.85 -19.92
C ALA A 243 -14.33 8.17 -21.00
N GLY A 244 -13.89 8.20 -22.27
CA GLY A 244 -14.78 8.33 -23.41
C GLY A 244 -15.71 7.13 -23.52
N ARG A 245 -16.98 7.33 -23.20
CA ARG A 245 -18.06 6.41 -23.57
C ARG A 245 -18.32 6.53 -25.08
N THR A 246 -18.41 5.37 -25.72
CA THR A 246 -19.32 4.92 -26.80
C THR A 246 -18.61 4.32 -28.01
N GLY A 247 -19.07 3.12 -28.39
CA GLY A 247 -18.59 2.36 -29.53
C GLY A 247 -19.03 2.93 -30.87
N GLY A 248 -18.30 2.54 -31.92
CA GLY A 248 -18.68 2.82 -33.31
C GLY A 248 -17.51 2.70 -34.28
N ARG A 249 -17.46 1.55 -34.98
CA ARG A 249 -16.78 1.28 -36.27
C ARG A 249 -15.25 1.41 -36.34
N LEU A 250 -14.61 0.28 -36.65
CA LEU A 250 -13.30 0.23 -37.32
C LEU A 250 -13.31 1.14 -38.55
N GLN A 251 -12.48 2.18 -38.54
CA GLN A 251 -11.94 2.77 -39.77
C GLN A 251 -10.44 2.97 -39.64
N ARG A 252 -9.77 2.66 -40.76
CA ARG A 252 -8.34 2.52 -41.01
C ARG A 252 -7.44 3.57 -40.36
N ILE A 253 -6.33 3.10 -39.81
CA ILE A 253 -5.17 3.90 -39.35
C ILE A 253 -4.40 4.42 -40.58
N PRO A 254 -4.23 5.75 -40.77
CA PRO A 254 -3.15 6.29 -41.58
C PRO A 254 -1.88 6.40 -40.71
N ARG A 255 -0.75 6.01 -41.28
CA ARG A 255 0.59 6.02 -40.66
C ARG A 255 0.89 7.35 -39.95
N PHE A 256 1.21 7.28 -38.66
CA PHE A 256 1.63 8.43 -37.86
C PHE A 256 3.10 8.78 -38.19
N ARG A 257 3.33 10.00 -38.70
CA ARG A 257 4.64 10.68 -38.68
C ARG A 257 4.80 11.34 -37.30
N PRO A 258 5.98 11.32 -36.67
CA PRO A 258 6.17 11.99 -35.38
C PRO A 258 6.24 13.51 -35.61
N ALA A 259 5.18 14.22 -35.25
CA ALA A 259 5.26 15.65 -35.00
C ALA A 259 5.72 15.85 -33.54
N ARG A 260 6.75 16.69 -33.36
CA ARG A 260 7.28 17.13 -32.08
C ARG A 260 6.15 17.67 -31.19
N ALA A 261 5.76 16.91 -30.16
CA ALA A 261 4.94 17.44 -29.08
C ALA A 261 5.86 18.12 -28.06
N ALA A 262 5.74 19.45 -27.99
CA ALA A 262 6.34 20.26 -26.95
C ALA A 262 5.85 19.80 -25.57
N ALA A 263 6.77 19.90 -24.61
CA ALA A 263 6.59 19.50 -23.22
C ALA A 263 5.45 20.29 -22.56
N ASP A 264 4.37 19.59 -22.20
CA ASP A 264 3.55 20.01 -21.07
C ASP A 264 3.80 19.04 -19.91
N ARG A 265 4.83 19.38 -19.12
CA ARG A 265 5.19 18.71 -17.87
C ARG A 265 4.80 19.56 -16.65
N GLY A 266 3.82 20.46 -16.79
CA GLY A 266 3.49 21.47 -15.78
C GLY A 266 3.14 20.90 -14.39
N PRO A 267 2.18 19.96 -14.27
CA PRO A 267 1.70 19.53 -12.95
C PRO A 267 2.66 18.58 -12.22
N ALA A 268 3.25 17.62 -12.95
CA ALA A 268 4.17 16.64 -12.36
C ALA A 268 5.50 17.27 -11.93
N ARG A 269 5.98 18.26 -12.69
CA ARG A 269 7.19 19.02 -12.33
C ARG A 269 6.93 19.96 -11.15
N ALA A 270 5.77 20.62 -11.10
CA ALA A 270 5.38 21.44 -9.96
C ALA A 270 5.27 20.62 -8.66
N ALA A 271 4.69 19.41 -8.72
CA ALA A 271 4.62 18.51 -7.58
C ALA A 271 6.00 18.02 -7.13
N ALA A 272 6.87 17.65 -8.07
CA ALA A 272 8.25 17.26 -7.78
C ALA A 272 9.08 18.42 -7.18
N ASP A 273 8.91 19.64 -7.71
CA ASP A 273 9.59 20.85 -7.22
C ASP A 273 9.08 21.25 -5.84
N ALA A 274 7.78 21.07 -5.54
CA ALA A 274 7.21 21.32 -4.21
C ALA A 274 7.74 20.33 -3.17
N LEU A 275 7.85 19.04 -3.51
CA LEU A 275 8.44 18.02 -2.64
C LEU A 275 9.94 18.25 -2.42
N GLN A 276 10.69 18.67 -3.44
CA GLN A 276 12.10 19.04 -3.28
C GLN A 276 12.30 20.28 -2.42
N ARG A 277 11.37 21.24 -2.43
CA ARG A 277 11.41 22.42 -1.54
C ARG A 277 11.12 22.04 -0.09
N LEU A 278 10.17 21.15 0.16
CA LEU A 278 9.87 20.62 1.49
C LEU A 278 11.04 19.82 2.08
N ALA A 279 11.75 19.05 1.24
CA ALA A 279 12.93 18.28 1.66
C ALA A 279 14.18 19.13 1.98
N ARG A 280 14.22 20.41 1.56
CA ARG A 280 15.39 21.30 1.69
C ARG A 280 15.29 22.34 2.81
N SER A 281 14.20 22.36 3.59
CA SER A 281 14.06 23.36 4.65
C SER A 281 15.00 23.05 5.83
N PRO A 282 15.97 23.92 6.19
CA PRO A 282 16.85 23.69 7.32
C PRO A 282 16.05 23.76 8.62
N ARG A 283 16.33 22.84 9.56
CA ARG A 283 15.85 22.96 10.95
C ARG A 283 16.29 24.31 11.50
N GLY A 284 15.32 25.14 11.88
CA GLY A 284 15.58 26.39 12.59
C GLY A 284 16.31 26.12 13.89
N THR A 285 17.55 26.59 13.99
CA THR A 285 18.29 26.64 15.24
C THR A 285 17.79 27.83 16.06
N THR A 286 17.00 27.57 17.09
CA THR A 286 16.78 28.53 18.18
C THR A 286 17.50 28.01 19.43
N ARG A 287 18.69 28.56 19.68
CA ARG A 287 19.32 28.55 21.02
C ARG A 287 18.67 29.66 21.85
N PRO A 288 18.34 29.43 23.13
CA PRO A 288 18.20 30.52 24.09
C PRO A 288 19.44 30.57 24.99
N SER A 289 20.10 31.73 25.05
CA SER A 289 20.92 32.20 26.17
C SER A 289 20.93 33.75 26.10
N PRO A 290 21.08 34.48 27.21
CA PRO A 290 22.11 34.25 28.23
C PRO A 290 21.68 33.38 29.40
#